data_AF-A0A2M8PYA7-F1
#
_entry.id   AF-A0A2M8PYA7-F1
#
_cell.length_a   1.000
_cell.length_b   1.000
_cell.length_c   1.000
_cell.angle_alpha   90.00
_cell.angle_beta   90.00
_cell.angle_gamma   90.00
#
_symmetry.space_group_name_H-M   'P 1'
#
loop_
_entity.id
_entity.type
_entity.pdbx_description
1 polymer ?
#
loop_
_entity_poly.entity_id
_entity_poly.type
_entity_poly.pdbx_seq_one_letter_code
_entity_poly.pdbx_strand_id
1 'polypeptide(L)'
;MSKKPRQPYLTASSTFGYGIVTFDLPYLFKTPAGYNLQVRGAANYVKKGIQPLEGIVETDWLPMPFTMNWKITHPNEMIVFDVGDPICMIVPCRRHEIESFNTQWGHLSDLPEQEELTLEWQASRTHFLVEGNKNPELIAKHAWQGNYFRGRLRPNEQADIFEDHQTKLRLALFKPEWTPETR
;
A
#
# COMPACT_ATOMS: atom_id res chain seq x y z
N MET A 1 26.34 36.12 -3.60
CA MET A 1 26.76 34.71 -3.73
C MET A 1 25.52 33.84 -3.87
N SER A 2 25.27 33.31 -5.08
CA SER A 2 24.14 32.39 -5.31
C SER A 2 24.39 31.11 -4.52
N LYS A 3 23.55 30.81 -3.52
CA LYS A 3 23.59 29.51 -2.84
C LYS A 3 23.25 28.47 -3.90
N LYS A 4 24.23 27.70 -4.36
CA LYS A 4 23.97 26.47 -5.12
C LYS A 4 22.90 25.68 -4.35
N PRO A 5 21.81 25.25 -4.99
CA PRO A 5 20.87 24.36 -4.31
C PRO A 5 21.66 23.13 -3.87
N ARG A 6 21.67 22.85 -2.56
CA ARG A 6 22.18 21.57 -2.05
C ARG A 6 21.24 20.51 -2.62
N GLN A 7 21.65 19.84 -3.70
CA GLN A 7 20.91 18.66 -4.12
C GLN A 7 21.03 17.64 -2.99
N PRO A 8 19.92 17.17 -2.42
CA PRO A 8 19.98 16.04 -1.54
C PRO A 8 20.40 14.83 -2.38
N TYR A 9 21.63 14.36 -2.17
CA TYR A 9 22.08 13.14 -2.82
C TYR A 9 21.33 11.97 -2.18
N LEU A 10 20.42 11.36 -2.96
CA LEU A 10 19.92 10.05 -2.62
C LEU A 10 21.10 9.08 -2.76
N THR A 11 21.62 8.59 -1.63
CA THR A 11 22.72 7.64 -1.60
C THR A 11 22.20 6.24 -1.32
N ALA A 12 22.64 5.28 -2.14
CA ALA A 12 22.47 3.86 -1.87
C ALA A 12 23.78 3.32 -1.32
N SER A 13 23.71 2.57 -0.22
CA SER A 13 24.88 2.00 0.45
C SER A 13 24.59 0.60 1.00
N SER A 14 25.64 -0.11 1.42
CA SER A 14 25.53 -1.40 2.10
C SER A 14 25.84 -1.22 3.60
N THR A 15 24.91 -0.63 4.34
CA THR A 15 25.12 -0.31 5.76
C THR A 15 25.10 -1.55 6.65
N PHE A 16 24.17 -2.46 6.41
CA PHE A 16 23.96 -3.66 7.25
C PHE A 16 24.66 -4.90 6.70
N GLY A 17 25.15 -4.87 5.47
CA GLY A 17 25.64 -6.06 4.78
C GLY A 17 24.52 -7.06 4.45
N TYR A 18 24.88 -8.33 4.27
CA TYR A 18 23.94 -9.43 3.99
C TYR A 18 23.00 -9.16 2.80
N GLY A 19 23.45 -8.44 1.78
CA GLY A 19 22.62 -8.09 0.63
C GLY A 19 21.50 -7.09 0.94
N ILE A 20 21.64 -6.28 2.00
CA ILE A 20 20.76 -5.13 2.26
C ILE A 20 21.33 -3.90 1.57
N VAL A 21 20.52 -3.33 0.68
CA VAL A 21 20.73 -2.00 0.10
C VAL A 21 19.97 -0.99 0.95
N THR A 22 20.68 0.03 1.42
CA THR A 22 20.17 1.08 2.30
C THR A 22 20.14 2.39 1.54
N PHE A 23 18.95 2.97 1.41
CA PHE A 23 18.75 4.31 0.85
C PHE A 23 18.60 5.33 1.98
N ASP A 24 19.46 6.35 1.97
CA ASP A 24 19.33 7.48 2.88
C ASP A 24 18.22 8.41 2.38
N LEU A 25 17.17 8.60 3.18
CA LEU A 25 16.11 9.52 2.83
C LEU A 25 16.54 10.94 3.22
N PRO A 26 16.57 11.90 2.29
CA PRO A 26 17.09 13.24 2.57
C PRO A 26 16.06 14.15 3.26
N TYR A 27 15.18 13.57 4.05
CA TYR A 27 14.06 14.25 4.70
C TYR A 27 14.00 13.86 6.17
N LEU A 28 13.74 14.85 7.03
CA LEU A 28 13.29 14.62 8.39
C LEU A 28 11.76 14.65 8.37
N PHE A 29 11.14 13.49 8.55
CA PHE A 29 9.68 13.39 8.65
C PHE A 29 9.23 13.69 10.08
N LYS A 30 8.17 14.49 10.23
CA LYS A 30 7.50 14.77 11.51
C LYS A 30 6.01 14.55 11.37
N THR A 31 5.45 13.76 12.28
CA THR A 31 4.01 13.52 12.39
C THR A 31 3.45 14.27 13.62
N PRO A 32 2.13 14.52 13.65
CA PRO A 32 1.44 14.89 14.89
C PRO A 32 1.67 13.85 15.98
N ALA A 33 1.54 14.25 17.24
CA ALA A 33 1.69 13.33 18.37
C ALA A 33 0.75 12.13 18.25
N GLY A 34 1.27 10.92 18.53
CA GLY A 34 0.48 9.68 18.47
C GLY A 34 0.32 9.08 17.06
N TYR A 35 1.04 9.58 16.07
CA TYR A 35 1.11 8.99 14.74
C TYR A 35 2.51 8.44 14.44
N ASN A 36 2.54 7.21 13.93
CA ASN A 36 3.71 6.58 13.35
C ASN A 36 3.68 6.71 11.83
N LEU A 37 4.83 6.51 11.18
CA LEU A 37 4.89 6.21 9.76
C LEU A 37 5.18 4.72 9.56
N GLN A 38 4.32 4.02 8.83
CA GLN A 38 4.66 2.76 8.20
C GLN A 38 5.49 3.08 6.95
N VAL A 39 6.74 2.65 6.97
CA VAL A 39 7.74 2.88 5.93
C VAL A 39 7.92 1.57 5.18
N ARG A 40 7.62 1.56 3.88
CA ARG A 40 7.60 0.33 3.07
C ARG A 40 7.97 0.61 1.62
N GLY A 41 8.09 -0.46 0.83
CA GLY A 41 8.16 -0.32 -0.62
C GLY A 41 6.85 0.18 -1.23
N ALA A 42 6.92 0.76 -2.42
CA ALA A 42 5.72 1.25 -3.11
C ALA A 42 4.71 0.14 -3.39
N ALA A 43 3.44 0.43 -3.12
CA ALA A 43 2.34 -0.50 -3.37
C ALA A 43 2.24 -0.81 -4.88
N ASN A 44 2.02 -2.08 -5.21
CA ASN A 44 1.91 -2.59 -6.58
C ASN A 44 3.13 -2.29 -7.48
N TYR A 45 4.31 -2.06 -6.89
CA TYR A 45 5.55 -1.84 -7.61
C TYR A 45 6.49 -3.04 -7.40
N VAL A 46 6.53 -3.94 -8.37
CA VAL A 46 7.36 -5.15 -8.33
C VAL A 46 8.67 -4.88 -9.03
N LYS A 47 9.80 -5.17 -8.35
CA LYS A 47 11.14 -5.07 -8.92
C LYS A 47 11.85 -6.41 -8.82
N LYS A 48 12.37 -6.90 -9.95
CA LYS A 48 13.03 -8.20 -10.00
C LYS A 48 14.29 -8.20 -9.13
N GLY A 49 14.52 -9.30 -8.41
CA GLY A 49 15.78 -9.56 -7.70
C GLY A 49 15.96 -8.83 -6.37
N ILE A 50 14.99 -7.99 -5.97
CA ILE A 50 15.09 -7.20 -4.75
C ILE A 50 13.71 -6.98 -4.11
N GLN A 51 13.66 -7.07 -2.78
CA GLN A 51 12.43 -6.92 -2.00
C GLN A 51 12.58 -5.76 -1.01
N PRO A 52 11.68 -4.77 -1.01
CA PRO A 52 11.68 -3.74 0.02
C PRO A 52 11.37 -4.35 1.38
N LEU A 53 12.09 -3.89 2.40
CA LEU A 53 11.78 -4.16 3.80
C LEU A 53 10.82 -3.10 4.33
N GLU A 54 10.14 -3.43 5.41
CA GLU A 54 9.13 -2.57 6.01
C GLU A 54 9.39 -2.38 7.50
N GLY A 55 9.01 -1.22 8.02
CA GLY A 55 9.09 -0.91 9.44
C GLY A 55 8.12 0.19 9.84
N ILE A 56 7.86 0.29 11.15
CA ILE A 56 7.09 1.36 11.77
C ILE A 56 8.06 2.31 12.47
N VAL A 57 7.94 3.61 12.20
CA VAL A 57 8.85 4.63 12.73
C VAL A 57 8.06 5.72 13.45
N GLU A 58 8.48 6.04 14.67
CA GLU A 58 7.85 7.05 15.53
C GLU A 58 8.41 8.45 15.24
N THR A 59 7.90 9.09 14.19
CA THR A 59 8.44 10.37 13.71
C THR A 59 7.97 11.60 14.49
N ASP A 60 7.02 11.43 15.41
CA ASP A 60 6.58 12.50 16.30
C ASP A 60 7.71 12.90 17.26
N TRP A 61 8.45 11.98 17.86
CA TRP A 61 9.58 12.33 18.74
C TRP A 61 10.96 12.22 18.07
N LEU A 62 11.13 11.41 17.02
CA LEU A 62 12.44 11.16 16.42
C LEU A 62 13.08 12.46 15.89
N PRO A 63 14.32 12.81 16.30
CA PRO A 63 15.01 14.02 15.85
C PRO A 63 15.94 13.77 14.64
N MET A 64 15.92 12.56 14.08
CA MET A 64 16.83 12.11 13.03
C MET A 64 16.05 11.46 11.87
N PRO A 65 16.59 11.47 10.64
CA PRO A 65 16.00 10.73 9.54
C PRO A 65 16.10 9.22 9.76
N PHE A 66 15.38 8.46 8.94
CA PHE A 66 15.48 7.01 8.85
C PHE A 66 15.83 6.61 7.41
N THR A 67 16.31 5.38 7.24
CA THR A 67 16.68 4.81 5.95
C THR A 67 15.59 3.90 5.42
N MET A 68 15.52 3.76 4.09
CA MET A 68 14.71 2.73 3.45
C MET A 68 15.58 1.57 3.01
N ASN A 69 15.24 0.34 3.43
CA ASN A 69 16.08 -0.83 3.22
C ASN A 69 15.43 -1.82 2.25
N TRP A 70 16.24 -2.40 1.37
CA TRP A 70 15.83 -3.39 0.39
C TRP A 70 16.75 -4.61 0.44
N LYS A 71 16.18 -5.82 0.43
CA LYS A 71 16.90 -7.09 0.47
C LYS A 71 17.06 -7.65 -0.94
N ILE A 72 18.30 -7.86 -1.37
CA ILE A 72 18.60 -8.65 -2.57
C ILE A 72 18.14 -10.08 -2.34
N THR A 73 17.38 -10.62 -3.28
CA THR A 73 16.78 -11.96 -3.19
C THR A 73 17.47 -12.99 -4.08
N HIS A 74 18.24 -12.54 -5.08
CA HIS A 74 18.93 -13.42 -6.04
C HIS A 74 20.40 -13.01 -6.18
N PRO A 75 21.35 -13.95 -6.07
CA PRO A 75 22.76 -13.66 -6.28
C PRO A 75 23.06 -13.44 -7.77
N ASN A 76 24.14 -12.72 -8.06
CA ASN A 76 24.69 -12.54 -9.41
C ASN A 76 23.74 -11.91 -10.45
N GLU A 77 22.68 -11.23 -10.02
CA GLU A 77 21.82 -10.44 -10.90
C GLU A 77 22.09 -8.94 -10.72
N MET A 78 22.09 -8.20 -11.83
CA MET A 78 22.16 -6.74 -11.79
C MET A 78 20.76 -6.17 -11.50
N ILE A 79 20.66 -5.34 -10.47
CA ILE A 79 19.43 -4.62 -10.11
C ILE A 79 19.66 -3.13 -10.39
N VAL A 80 18.83 -2.55 -11.25
CA VAL A 80 18.94 -1.14 -11.68
C VAL A 80 17.74 -0.37 -11.16
N PHE A 81 17.96 0.75 -10.47
CA PHE A 81 16.93 1.73 -10.11
C PHE A 81 17.03 2.92 -11.05
N ASP A 82 15.97 3.19 -11.80
CA ASP A 82 15.90 4.32 -12.71
C ASP A 82 15.48 5.61 -11.99
N VAL A 83 15.79 6.76 -12.59
CA VAL A 83 15.31 8.04 -12.07
C VAL A 83 13.77 8.05 -12.11
N GLY A 84 13.16 8.29 -10.96
CA GLY A 84 11.71 8.25 -10.78
C GLY A 84 11.19 6.93 -10.22
N ASP A 85 12.02 5.89 -10.10
CA ASP A 85 11.64 4.68 -9.40
C ASP A 85 11.31 4.99 -7.93
N PRO A 86 10.16 4.54 -7.42
CA PRO A 86 9.81 4.77 -6.04
C PRO A 86 10.61 3.82 -5.14
N ILE A 87 11.53 4.37 -4.37
CA ILE A 87 12.32 3.59 -3.39
C ILE A 87 11.58 3.39 -2.06
N CYS A 88 10.60 4.23 -1.75
CA CYS A 88 9.93 4.29 -0.46
C CYS A 88 8.49 4.80 -0.62
N MET A 89 7.59 4.24 0.17
CA MET A 89 6.24 4.72 0.42
C MET A 89 6.06 4.86 1.93
N ILE A 90 5.50 6.00 2.35
CA ILE A 90 5.18 6.27 3.75
C ILE A 90 3.67 6.33 3.91
N VAL A 91 3.16 5.68 4.95
CA VAL A 91 1.74 5.65 5.29
C VAL A 91 1.58 6.06 6.75
N PRO A 92 0.93 7.20 7.04
CA PRO A 92 0.61 7.55 8.42
C PRO A 92 -0.32 6.51 9.05
N CYS A 93 0.04 6.04 10.24
CA CYS A 93 -0.75 5.10 11.03
C CYS A 93 -0.91 5.68 12.44
N ARG A 94 -2.13 5.66 12.99
CA ARG A 94 -2.30 5.99 14.40
C ARG A 94 -1.60 4.94 15.26
N ARG A 95 -0.85 5.40 16.25
CA ARG A 95 -0.17 4.53 17.20
C ARG A 95 -1.23 3.75 17.99
N HIS A 96 -0.98 2.46 18.21
CA HIS A 96 -1.86 1.52 18.91
C HIS A 96 -3.23 1.23 18.25
N GLU A 97 -3.61 1.89 17.14
CA GLU A 97 -4.91 1.65 16.51
C GLU A 97 -5.04 0.21 16.00
N ILE A 98 -4.04 -0.29 15.27
CA ILE A 98 -4.04 -1.69 14.79
C ILE A 98 -4.00 -2.67 15.97
N GLU A 99 -3.26 -2.35 17.03
CA GLU A 99 -3.14 -3.19 18.23
C GLU A 99 -4.43 -3.22 19.07
N SER A 100 -5.35 -2.27 18.84
CA SER A 100 -6.63 -2.18 19.57
C SER A 100 -7.68 -3.20 19.10
N PHE A 101 -7.49 -3.79 17.91
CA PHE A 101 -8.42 -4.77 17.36
C PHE A 101 -8.29 -6.11 18.07
N ASN A 102 -9.42 -6.65 18.54
CA ASN A 102 -9.50 -8.01 19.06
C ASN A 102 -10.13 -8.92 18.00
N THR A 103 -9.37 -9.86 17.47
CA THR A 103 -9.84 -10.77 16.42
C THR A 103 -10.59 -11.96 16.99
N GLN A 104 -11.67 -12.36 16.32
CA GLN A 104 -12.43 -13.58 16.61
C GLN A 104 -12.52 -14.45 15.36
N TRP A 105 -12.70 -15.76 15.54
CA TRP A 105 -13.04 -16.70 14.47
C TRP A 105 -14.47 -17.20 14.64
N GLY A 106 -15.10 -17.64 13.56
CA GLY A 106 -16.45 -18.21 13.55
C GLY A 106 -16.70 -18.97 12.24
N HIS A 107 -17.76 -19.77 12.17
CA HIS A 107 -18.15 -20.44 10.93
C HIS A 107 -19.04 -19.50 10.10
N LEU A 108 -18.89 -19.54 8.78
CA LEU A 108 -19.77 -18.77 7.89
C LEU A 108 -21.24 -19.20 8.04
N SER A 109 -21.49 -20.46 8.37
CA SER A 109 -22.82 -21.01 8.64
C SER A 109 -23.52 -20.40 9.86
N ASP A 110 -22.78 -19.70 10.73
CA ASP A 110 -23.37 -18.94 11.84
C ASP A 110 -24.01 -17.63 11.36
N LEU A 111 -23.81 -17.26 10.08
CA LEU A 111 -24.29 -16.05 9.42
C LEU A 111 -25.07 -16.43 8.14
N PRO A 112 -26.30 -16.99 8.25
CA PRO A 112 -26.99 -17.64 7.15
C PRO A 112 -27.26 -16.71 5.95
N GLU A 113 -27.58 -15.44 6.19
CA GLU A 113 -27.78 -14.45 5.11
C GLU A 113 -26.47 -14.19 4.34
N GLN A 114 -25.34 -14.07 5.05
CA GLN A 114 -24.03 -13.89 4.45
C GLN A 114 -23.52 -15.15 3.76
N GLU A 115 -23.86 -16.32 4.28
CA GLU A 115 -23.55 -17.60 3.65
C GLU A 115 -24.24 -17.72 2.29
N GLU A 116 -25.54 -17.44 2.22
CA GLU A 116 -26.31 -17.43 0.97
C GLU A 116 -25.69 -16.50 -0.07
N LEU A 117 -25.44 -15.23 0.30
CA LEU A 117 -24.79 -14.24 -0.56
C LEU A 117 -23.40 -14.68 -1.04
N THR A 118 -22.63 -15.34 -0.16
CA THR A 118 -21.31 -15.86 -0.51
C THR A 118 -21.41 -17.00 -1.52
N LEU A 119 -22.36 -17.92 -1.34
CA LEU A 119 -22.60 -19.03 -2.26
C LEU A 119 -23.09 -18.54 -3.63
N GLU A 120 -24.00 -17.57 -3.66
CA GLU A 120 -24.44 -16.92 -4.90
C GLU A 120 -23.27 -16.26 -5.65
N TRP A 121 -22.43 -15.51 -4.92
CA TRP A 121 -21.24 -14.88 -5.49
C TRP A 121 -20.25 -15.93 -6.02
N GLN A 122 -19.99 -17.00 -5.27
CA GLN A 122 -19.10 -18.09 -5.67
C GLN A 122 -19.60 -18.79 -6.95
N ALA A 123 -20.90 -19.09 -7.03
CA ALA A 123 -21.52 -19.72 -8.20
C ALA A 123 -21.38 -18.81 -9.43
N SER A 124 -21.69 -17.52 -9.28
CA SER A 124 -21.55 -16.51 -10.33
C SER A 124 -20.10 -16.36 -10.80
N ARG A 125 -19.14 -16.33 -9.86
CA ARG A 125 -17.71 -16.20 -10.15
C ARG A 125 -17.17 -17.40 -10.89
N THR A 126 -17.56 -18.60 -10.47
CA THR A 126 -17.20 -19.86 -11.11
C THR A 126 -17.72 -19.91 -12.54
N HIS A 127 -19.00 -19.59 -12.73
CA HIS A 127 -19.61 -19.53 -14.07
C HIS A 127 -18.87 -18.54 -14.98
N PHE A 128 -18.57 -17.34 -14.49
CA PHE A 128 -17.84 -16.33 -15.26
C PHE A 128 -16.43 -16.77 -15.67
N LEU A 129 -15.69 -17.45 -14.78
CA LEU A 129 -14.35 -17.98 -15.11
C LEU A 129 -14.40 -19.10 -16.15
N VAL A 130 -15.34 -20.02 -16.02
CA VAL A 130 -15.53 -21.14 -16.96
C VAL A 130 -15.90 -20.62 -18.34
N GLU A 131 -16.88 -19.73 -18.43
CA GLU A 131 -17.30 -19.15 -19.71
C GLU A 131 -16.23 -18.22 -20.30
N GLY A 132 -15.53 -17.46 -19.47
CA GLY A 132 -14.41 -16.64 -19.91
C GLY A 132 -13.25 -17.44 -20.50
N ASN A 133 -12.95 -18.62 -19.95
CA ASN A 133 -11.94 -19.52 -20.52
C ASN A 133 -12.36 -20.11 -21.86
N LYS A 134 -13.67 -20.36 -22.07
CA LYS A 134 -14.20 -20.86 -23.34
C LYS A 134 -14.32 -19.77 -24.41
N ASN A 135 -14.54 -18.53 -24.00
CA ASN A 135 -14.67 -17.39 -24.90
C ASN A 135 -13.89 -16.17 -24.36
N PRO A 136 -12.61 -16.03 -24.74
CA PRO A 136 -11.76 -14.93 -24.28
C PRO A 136 -12.31 -13.53 -24.61
N GLU A 137 -13.17 -13.38 -25.62
CA GLU A 137 -13.79 -12.10 -25.97
C GLU A 137 -14.84 -11.65 -24.94
N LEU A 138 -15.49 -12.58 -24.23
CA LEU A 138 -16.39 -12.27 -23.11
C LEU A 138 -15.64 -11.64 -21.94
N ILE A 139 -14.42 -12.13 -21.66
CA ILE A 139 -13.53 -11.50 -20.66
C ILE A 139 -13.17 -10.10 -21.12
N ALA A 140 -12.81 -9.89 -22.39
CA ALA A 140 -12.42 -8.56 -22.86
C ALA A 140 -13.56 -7.50 -22.77
N LYS A 141 -14.83 -7.90 -22.94
CA LYS A 141 -15.99 -7.00 -22.85
C LYS A 141 -16.53 -6.80 -21.43
N HIS A 142 -16.49 -7.81 -20.58
CA HIS A 142 -16.99 -7.77 -19.20
C HIS A 142 -15.86 -7.94 -18.17
N ALA A 143 -14.68 -7.39 -18.50
CA ALA A 143 -13.33 -7.44 -17.87
C ALA A 143 -13.15 -8.16 -16.53
N TRP A 144 -14.09 -8.03 -15.59
CA TRP A 144 -14.11 -8.71 -14.31
C TRP A 144 -15.44 -8.47 -13.57
N GLN A 145 -15.78 -9.40 -12.67
CA GLN A 145 -16.85 -9.21 -11.69
C GLN A 145 -16.40 -8.28 -10.56
N GLY A 146 -16.55 -6.98 -10.76
CA GLY A 146 -16.05 -5.92 -9.86
C GLY A 146 -17.08 -5.30 -8.93
N ASN A 147 -18.03 -6.08 -8.42
CA ASN A 147 -19.09 -5.55 -7.54
C ASN A 147 -18.50 -4.91 -6.29
N TYR A 148 -17.58 -5.57 -5.59
CA TYR A 148 -16.92 -5.02 -4.40
C TYR A 148 -16.18 -3.71 -4.70
N PHE A 149 -15.55 -3.58 -5.88
CA PHE A 149 -14.87 -2.35 -6.28
C PHE A 149 -15.82 -1.21 -6.64
N ARG A 150 -17.08 -1.53 -6.92
CA ARG A 150 -18.16 -0.56 -7.13
C ARG A 150 -18.98 -0.32 -5.86
N GLY A 151 -18.64 -0.97 -4.74
CA GLY A 151 -19.38 -0.87 -3.49
C GLY A 151 -20.75 -1.52 -3.59
N ARG A 152 -20.86 -2.62 -4.35
CA ARG A 152 -22.11 -3.34 -4.57
C ARG A 152 -22.00 -4.76 -4.08
N LEU A 153 -23.09 -5.26 -3.49
CA LEU A 153 -23.24 -6.65 -3.12
C LEU A 153 -23.63 -7.49 -4.35
N ARG A 154 -24.84 -7.30 -4.91
CA ARG A 154 -25.27 -7.94 -6.18
C ARG A 154 -25.24 -7.00 -7.39
N PRO A 155 -25.13 -7.53 -8.62
CA PRO A 155 -25.29 -6.74 -9.83
C PRO A 155 -26.74 -6.24 -9.98
N ASN A 156 -26.91 -4.95 -10.33
CA ASN A 156 -28.19 -4.32 -10.72
C ASN A 156 -29.25 -4.16 -9.62
N GLU A 157 -28.91 -4.37 -8.35
CA GLU A 157 -29.80 -4.08 -7.23
C GLU A 157 -29.39 -2.76 -6.54
N GLN A 158 -30.32 -1.80 -6.46
CA GLN A 158 -30.05 -0.48 -5.89
C GLN A 158 -29.95 -0.51 -4.36
N ALA A 159 -30.63 -1.47 -3.70
CA ALA A 159 -30.59 -1.69 -2.25
C ALA A 159 -29.23 -2.23 -1.76
N ASP A 160 -28.36 -2.63 -2.68
CA ASP A 160 -27.11 -3.34 -2.42
C ASP A 160 -25.86 -2.46 -2.51
N ILE A 161 -26.05 -1.13 -2.50
CA ILE A 161 -24.95 -0.17 -2.58
C ILE A 161 -24.50 0.19 -1.16
N PHE A 162 -23.21 0.01 -0.89
CA PHE A 162 -22.59 0.51 0.32
C PHE A 162 -22.35 2.03 0.18
N GLU A 163 -23.06 2.84 0.96
CA GLU A 163 -23.11 4.30 0.79
C GLU A 163 -21.75 4.98 1.00
N ASP A 164 -20.95 4.48 1.95
CA ASP A 164 -19.62 5.01 2.26
C ASP A 164 -18.48 4.28 1.50
N HIS A 165 -18.79 3.77 0.31
CA HIS A 165 -17.82 3.04 -0.49
C HIS A 165 -16.68 3.93 -0.98
N GLN A 166 -15.44 3.53 -0.67
CA GLN A 166 -14.25 4.28 -1.01
C GLN A 166 -13.20 3.38 -1.71
N THR A 167 -12.80 3.77 -2.92
CA THR A 167 -11.70 3.13 -3.67
C THR A 167 -10.58 4.09 -4.04
N LYS A 168 -10.78 5.39 -3.79
CA LYS A 168 -9.81 6.44 -4.09
C LYS A 168 -9.68 7.37 -2.90
N LEU A 169 -8.46 7.51 -2.41
CA LEU A 169 -8.11 8.51 -1.42
C LEU A 169 -7.86 9.85 -2.12
N ARG A 170 -8.48 10.93 -1.62
CA ARG A 170 -8.21 12.30 -2.05
C ARG A 170 -7.36 12.97 -0.96
N LEU A 171 -6.05 12.99 -1.17
CA LEU A 171 -5.11 13.52 -0.21
C LEU A 171 -4.79 14.99 -0.54
N ALA A 172 -4.57 15.80 0.49
CA ALA A 172 -4.00 17.13 0.31
C ALA A 172 -2.55 17.02 -0.19
N LEU A 173 -2.15 17.97 -1.04
CA LEU A 173 -0.74 18.09 -1.44
C LEU A 173 0.08 18.61 -0.26
N PHE A 174 1.37 18.26 -0.25
CA PHE A 174 2.32 18.88 0.67
C PHE A 174 2.37 20.39 0.42
N LYS A 175 2.21 21.16 1.50
CA LYS A 175 2.37 22.61 1.46
C LYS A 175 3.86 22.95 1.53
N PRO A 176 4.36 23.92 0.74
CA PRO A 176 5.77 24.32 0.77
C PRO A 176 6.15 25.11 2.04
N GLU A 177 5.15 25.64 2.74
CA GLU A 177 5.33 26.41 3.96
C GLU A 177 5.09 25.52 5.17
N TRP A 178 6.13 25.33 5.97
CA TRP A 178 6.06 24.71 7.29
C TRP A 178 6.38 25.76 8.35
N THR A 179 5.51 25.87 9.36
CA THR A 179 5.71 26.71 10.54
C THR A 179 5.76 25.81 11.78
N PRO A 180 6.70 26.02 12.73
CA PRO A 180 6.78 25.22 13.95
C PRO A 180 5.46 25.11 14.74
N GLU A 181 4.56 26.08 14.59
CA GLU A 181 3.30 26.21 15.30
C GLU A 181 2.17 25.32 14.74
N THR A 182 2.30 24.78 13.52
CA THR A 182 1.25 23.97 12.85
C THR A 182 1.40 22.47 13.10
N ARG A 183 1.91 22.08 14.28
CA ARG A 183 2.19 20.69 14.62
C ARG A 183 0.97 19.89 15.04
#